data_AF-A0A7V4H0Z1-F1
#
_entry.id   AF-A0A7V4H0Z1-F1
#
_cell.length_a   1.000
_cell.length_b   1.000
_cell.length_c   1.000
_cell.angle_alpha   90.00
_cell.angle_beta   90.00
_cell.angle_gamma   90.00
#
_symmetry.space_group_name_H-M   'P 1'
#
loop_
_entity.id
_entity.type
_entity.pdbx_description
1 polymer ?
#
loop_
_entity_poly.entity_id
_entity_poly.type
_entity_poly.pdbx_seq_one_letter_code
_entity_poly.pdbx_strand_id
1 'polypeptide(L)'
;MSFLGTSTSPLVTPPTYSPFNPNVSGEYSFALILREVALIGSTPAPGKELGRSAILVRVVPDGGATLGFLGLGLLGLGILARRQS
;
A
#
# COMPACT_ATOMS: atom_id res chain seq x y z
N MET A 1 27.21 -1.88 -31.76
CA MET A 1 26.87 -0.55 -31.22
C MET A 1 25.85 -0.75 -30.12
N SER A 2 26.19 -0.43 -28.87
CA SER A 2 25.31 -0.60 -27.70
C SER A 2 24.63 0.72 -27.39
N PHE A 3 23.30 0.76 -27.47
CA PHE A 3 22.47 1.97 -27.29
C PHE A 3 21.79 2.03 -25.92
N LEU A 4 21.99 1.03 -25.05
CA LEU A 4 21.52 1.04 -23.67
C LEU A 4 22.65 1.49 -22.74
N GLY A 5 22.86 2.79 -22.67
CA GLY A 5 23.62 3.41 -21.59
C GLY A 5 22.75 3.48 -20.33
N THR A 6 22.99 2.64 -19.34
CA THR A 6 22.37 2.73 -18.00
C THR A 6 23.05 3.80 -17.15
N SER A 7 23.28 4.99 -17.70
CA SER A 7 23.70 6.14 -16.89
C SER A 7 22.45 6.75 -16.26
N THR A 8 22.03 6.22 -15.12
CA THR A 8 21.15 6.96 -14.21
C THR A 8 21.89 8.24 -13.83
N SER A 9 21.46 9.38 -14.39
CA SER A 9 21.96 10.70 -13.98
C SER A 9 21.86 10.80 -12.45
N PRO A 10 22.91 11.26 -11.75
CA PRO A 10 22.89 11.39 -10.28
C PRO A 10 21.80 12.37 -9.79
N LEU A 11 21.17 13.10 -10.71
CA LEU A 11 20.07 14.03 -10.44
C LEU A 11 18.68 13.41 -10.58
N VAL A 12 18.57 12.17 -11.09
CA VAL A 12 17.29 11.45 -11.19
C VAL A 12 17.21 10.47 -10.03
N THR A 13 16.70 10.95 -8.89
CA THR A 13 16.36 10.06 -7.78
C THR A 13 15.17 9.19 -8.18
N PRO A 14 15.20 7.88 -7.89
CA PRO A 14 14.02 7.04 -8.02
C PRO A 14 12.85 7.67 -7.24
N PRO A 15 11.60 7.60 -7.75
CA PRO A 15 10.46 8.08 -7.01
C PRO A 15 10.42 7.38 -5.64
N THR A 16 10.43 8.19 -4.58
CA THR A 16 10.31 7.69 -3.21
C THR A 16 8.82 7.60 -2.91
N TYR A 17 8.28 6.38 -2.82
CA TYR A 17 6.89 6.18 -2.44
C TYR A 17 6.79 6.17 -0.92
N SER A 18 5.88 6.96 -0.36
CA SER A 18 5.55 6.85 1.06
C SER A 18 5.09 5.42 1.38
N PRO A 19 5.46 4.85 2.53
CA PRO A 19 4.86 3.61 3.00
C PRO A 19 3.33 3.72 2.99
N PHE A 20 2.66 2.65 2.58
CA PHE A 20 1.20 2.61 2.56
C PHE A 20 0.66 2.73 3.99
N ASN A 21 -0.23 3.69 4.23
CA ASN A 21 -0.94 3.86 5.49
C ASN A 21 -2.45 3.93 5.25
N PRO A 22 -3.23 2.88 5.61
CA PRO A 22 -4.66 2.85 5.36
C PRO A 22 -5.46 3.84 6.22
N ASN A 23 -4.85 4.39 7.28
CA ASN A 23 -5.50 5.33 8.20
C ASN A 23 -5.34 6.79 7.79
N VAL A 24 -4.55 7.07 6.74
CA VAL A 24 -4.30 8.42 6.25
C VAL A 24 -4.88 8.57 4.86
N SER A 25 -5.76 9.55 4.69
CA SER A 25 -6.33 9.86 3.39
C SER A 25 -5.24 10.28 2.40
N GLY A 26 -5.36 9.81 1.17
CA GLY A 26 -4.37 10.10 0.15
C GLY A 26 -4.43 9.16 -1.04
N GLU A 27 -3.60 9.45 -2.04
CA GLU A 27 -3.41 8.59 -3.19
C GLU A 27 -2.13 7.77 -3.01
N TYR A 28 -2.27 6.46 -3.18
CA TYR A 28 -1.19 5.50 -3.06
C TYR A 28 -1.05 4.74 -4.37
N SER A 29 0.19 4.47 -4.76
CA SER A 29 0.51 3.64 -5.92
C SER A 29 0.99 2.28 -5.46
N PHE A 30 0.38 1.22 -5.94
CA PHE A 30 0.87 -0.14 -5.76
C PHE A 30 1.40 -0.65 -7.08
N ALA A 31 2.63 -1.18 -7.08
CA ALA A 31 3.25 -1.74 -8.26
C ALA A 31 3.67 -3.19 -7.99
N LEU A 32 3.20 -4.09 -8.85
CA LEU A 32 3.68 -5.46 -8.95
C LEU A 32 4.78 -5.48 -10.02
N ILE A 33 6.00 -5.76 -9.59
CA ILE A 33 7.18 -5.83 -10.46
C ILE A 33 7.58 -7.29 -10.59
N LEU A 34 7.40 -7.86 -11.79
CA LEU A 34 7.97 -9.16 -12.12
C LEU A 34 9.46 -8.98 -12.43
N ARG A 35 10.30 -9.65 -11.66
CA ARG A 35 11.74 -9.73 -11.91
C ARG A 35 12.11 -11.17 -12.20
N GLU A 36 12.98 -11.35 -13.17
CA GLU A 36 13.69 -12.61 -13.36
C GLU A 36 14.51 -12.92 -12.10
N VAL A 37 14.59 -14.18 -11.71
CA VAL A 37 15.47 -14.59 -10.63
C VAL A 37 16.86 -14.76 -11.22
N ALA A 38 17.71 -13.75 -11.05
CA ALA A 38 19.11 -13.86 -11.42
C ALA A 38 19.92 -14.36 -10.22
N LEU A 39 20.60 -15.50 -10.38
CA LEU A 39 21.62 -15.95 -9.45
C LEU A 39 23.00 -15.57 -10.01
N ILE A 40 23.80 -14.85 -9.21
CA ILE A 40 25.24 -14.75 -9.44
C ILE A 40 25.90 -15.66 -8.40
N GLY A 41 26.27 -16.87 -8.84
CA GLY A 41 26.69 -17.94 -7.92
C GLY A 41 25.53 -18.44 -7.06
N SER A 42 25.69 -18.44 -5.74
CA SER A 42 24.66 -18.80 -4.74
C SER A 42 23.90 -17.60 -4.19
N THR A 43 24.20 -16.39 -4.64
CA THR A 43 23.64 -15.14 -4.12
C THR A 43 22.52 -14.64 -5.03
N PRO A 44 21.32 -14.33 -4.48
CA PRO A 44 20.27 -13.68 -5.25
C PRO A 44 20.77 -12.30 -5.71
N ALA A 45 20.83 -12.10 -7.02
CA ALA A 45 21.06 -10.79 -7.61
C ALA A 45 19.71 -10.21 -8.07
N PRO A 46 19.56 -8.87 -8.10
CA PRO A 46 18.37 -8.25 -8.67
C PRO A 46 18.34 -8.59 -10.16
N GLY A 47 17.49 -9.54 -10.55
CA GLY A 47 17.34 -9.89 -11.96
C GLY A 47 16.53 -8.86 -12.73
N LYS A 48 16.53 -9.05 -14.04
CA LYS A 48 15.93 -8.12 -15.00
C LYS A 48 14.43 -7.99 -14.74
N GLU A 49 13.92 -6.77 -14.76
CA GLU A 49 12.48 -6.52 -14.73
C GLU A 49 11.84 -7.01 -16.04
N LEU A 50 10.92 -7.98 -15.93
CA LEU A 50 10.22 -8.59 -17.06
C LEU A 50 8.89 -7.88 -17.35
N GLY A 51 8.30 -7.25 -16.34
CA GLY A 51 7.06 -6.51 -16.48
C GLY A 51 6.65 -5.80 -15.20
N ARG A 52 5.80 -4.78 -15.35
CA ARG A 52 5.25 -3.98 -14.26
C ARG A 52 3.76 -3.76 -14.48
N SER A 53 2.98 -4.04 -13.45
CA SER A 53 1.58 -3.63 -13.37
C SER A 53 1.42 -2.71 -12.18
N ALA A 54 0.78 -1.56 -12.37
CA ALA A 54 0.58 -0.58 -11.30
C ALA A 54 -0.88 -0.16 -11.23
N ILE A 55 -1.36 0.04 -10.00
CA ILE A 55 -2.68 0.58 -9.72
C ILE A 55 -2.55 1.80 -8.81
N LEU A 56 -3.42 2.77 -9.04
CA LEU A 56 -3.59 3.93 -8.16
C LEU A 56 -4.82 3.70 -7.29
N VAL A 57 -4.65 3.87 -5.98
CA VAL A 57 -5.68 3.66 -4.99
C VAL A 57 -5.85 4.94 -4.19
N ARG A 58 -7.08 5.42 -4.09
CA ARG A 58 -7.44 6.53 -3.21
C ARG A 58 -7.95 5.97 -1.89
N VAL A 59 -7.26 6.30 -0.81
CA VAL A 59 -7.67 5.94 0.55
C VAL A 59 -8.53 7.05 1.13
N VAL A 60 -9.69 6.66 1.64
CA VAL A 60 -10.58 7.50 2.44
C VAL A 60 -10.85 6.74 3.74
N PRO A 61 -10.25 7.15 4.87
CA PRO A 61 -10.52 6.54 6.16
C PRO A 61 -12.02 6.65 6.50
N ASP A 62 -12.55 5.67 7.23
CA ASP A 62 -13.96 5.59 7.62
C ASP A 62 -14.41 6.71 8.59
N GLY A 63 -13.49 7.59 8.99
CA GLY A 63 -13.75 8.72 9.88
C GLY A 63 -14.20 8.30 11.28
N GLY A 64 -13.98 7.04 11.69
CA GLY A 64 -14.48 6.51 12.96
C GLY A 64 -15.96 6.13 12.94
N ALA A 65 -16.60 6.04 11.76
CA ALA A 65 -17.99 5.58 11.63
C ALA A 65 -18.20 4.21 12.30
N THR A 66 -17.23 3.31 12.18
CA THR A 66 -17.27 1.99 12.83
C THR A 66 -17.40 2.10 14.35
N LEU A 67 -16.63 3.01 14.97
CA LEU A 67 -16.71 3.27 16.42
C LEU A 67 -18.03 3.96 16.80
N GLY A 68 -18.54 4.84 15.93
CA GLY A 68 -19.86 5.46 16.10
C GLY A 68 -20.98 4.43 16.13
N PHE A 69 -21.01 3.50 15.17
CA PHE A 69 -22.01 2.43 15.14
C PHE A 69 -21.87 1.45 16.31
N LEU A 70 -20.65 1.13 16.72
CA LEU A 70 -20.42 0.32 17.90
C LEU A 70 -20.97 1.01 19.17
N GLY A 71 -20.68 2.30 19.34
CA GLY A 71 -21.19 3.10 20.46
C GLY A 71 -22.72 3.18 20.48
N LEU A 72 -23.33 3.42 19.32
CA LEU A 72 -24.80 3.42 19.18
C LEU A 72 -25.40 2.04 19.47
N GLY A 73 -24.77 0.96 19.01
CA GLY A 73 -25.20 -0.40 19.30
C GLY A 73 -25.16 -0.74 20.79
N LEU A 74 -24.06 -0.36 21.47
CA LEU A 74 -23.91 -0.56 22.91
C LEU A 74 -24.88 0.30 23.72
N LEU A 75 -25.14 1.54 23.31
CA LEU A 75 -26.17 2.39 23.91
C LEU A 75 -27.56 1.75 23.80
N GLY A 76 -27.92 1.24 22.61
CA GLY A 76 -29.18 0.54 22.40
C GLY A 76 -29.33 -0.70 23.28
N LEU A 77 -28.29 -1.53 23.36
CA LEU A 77 -28.23 -2.70 24.24
C LEU A 77 -28.35 -2.32 25.72
N GLY A 78 -27.67 -1.27 26.16
CA GLY A 78 -27.74 -0.78 27.54
C GLY A 78 -29.14 -0.32 27.94
N ILE A 79 -29.86 0.36 27.03
CA ILE A 79 -31.26 0.75 27.24
C ILE A 79 -32.15 -0.48 27.33
N LEU A 80 -31.97 -1.47 26.44
CA LEU A 80 -32.77 -2.69 26.45
C LEU A 80 -32.55 -3.50 27.74
N ALA A 81 -31.29 -3.65 28.18
CA ALA A 81 -30.95 -4.36 29.41
C ALA A 81 -31.57 -3.71 30.66
N ARG A 82 -31.60 -2.37 30.72
CA ARG A 82 -32.26 -1.64 31.82
C ARG A 82 -33.78 -1.82 31.87
N ARG A 83 -34.42 -2.19 30.76
CA ARG A 83 -35.87 -2.47 30.72
C ARG A 83 -36.22 -3.90 31.13
N GLN A 84 -35.22 -4.79 31.21
CA GLN A 84 -35.38 -6.20 31.56
C GLN A 84 -34.96 -6.51 33.01
N SER A 85 -34.35 -5.55 33.72
CA SER A 85 -34.12 -5.59 35.17
C SER A 85 -35.24 -4.88 35.91
#